data_AF-A0A8I1JK43-F1
#
_entry.id   AF-A0A8I1JK43-F1
#
_cell.length_a   1.000
_cell.length_b   1.000
_cell.length_c   1.000
_cell.angle_alpha   90.00
_cell.angle_beta   90.00
_cell.angle_gamma   90.00
#
_symmetry.space_group_name_H-M   'P 1'
#
loop_
_entity.id
_entity.type
_entity.pdbx_description
1 polymer ?
#
loop_
_entity_poly.entity_id
_entity_poly.type
_entity_poly.pdbx_seq_one_letter_code
_entity_poly.pdbx_strand_id
1 'polypeptide(L)' 'MSRSFPVEVVEVGDRVEIWIGDSAKAVVVQEIVESESARTLHVTSNGEPAEVTIPRSHEVNLVF' A
#
# COMPACT_ATOMS: atom_id res chain seq x y z
N MET A 1 -5.24 13.85 -5.51
CA MET A 1 -3.81 14.31 -5.51
C MET A 1 -3.00 13.26 -4.77
N SER A 2 -1.73 13.01 -5.09
CA SER A 2 -0.90 12.05 -4.35
C SER A 2 0.28 12.70 -3.62
N ARG A 3 0.67 12.14 -2.46
CA ARG A 3 1.84 12.56 -1.68
C ARG A 3 2.55 11.34 -1.11
N SER A 4 3.89 11.40 -1.10
CA SER A 4 4.74 10.35 -0.53
C SER A 4 4.74 10.46 1.00
N PHE A 5 4.55 9.33 1.66
CA PHE A 5 4.64 9.21 3.11
C PHE A 5 5.33 7.90 3.51
N PRO A 6 5.96 7.83 4.69
CA PRO A 6 6.48 6.57 5.22
C PRO A 6 5.38 5.49 5.25
N VAL A 7 5.69 4.25 4.88
CA VAL A 7 4.68 3.17 4.90
C VAL A 7 4.05 2.95 6.28
N GLU A 8 4.71 3.40 7.34
CA GLU A 8 4.24 3.33 8.72
C GLU A 8 2.97 4.17 8.99
N VAL A 9 2.72 5.24 8.22
CA VAL A 9 1.52 6.08 8.43
C VAL A 9 0.29 5.58 7.67
N VAL A 10 0.43 4.55 6.84
CA VAL A 10 -0.68 3.98 6.06
C VAL A 10 -1.66 3.29 7.00
N GLU A 11 -2.94 3.59 6.84
CA GLU A 11 -4.02 3.00 7.61
C GLU A 11 -4.94 2.13 6.74
N VAL A 12 -5.72 1.26 7.38
CA VAL A 12 -6.78 0.50 6.69
C VAL A 12 -7.84 1.48 6.20
N GLY A 13 -8.22 1.34 4.92
CA GLY A 13 -9.12 2.27 4.24
C GLY A 13 -8.41 3.35 3.43
N ASP A 14 -7.10 3.55 3.64
CA ASP A 14 -6.33 4.47 2.81
C ASP A 14 -6.24 3.95 1.38
N ARG A 15 -6.21 4.90 0.45
CA ARG A 15 -5.93 4.62 -0.94
C ARG A 15 -4.46 4.89 -1.22
N VAL A 16 -3.74 3.87 -1.66
CA VAL A 16 -2.29 3.93 -1.92
C VAL A 16 -2.00 3.60 -3.37
N GLU A 17 -0.99 4.25 -3.93
CA GLU A 17 -0.48 3.92 -5.26
C GLU A 17 0.71 2.96 -5.13
N ILE A 18 0.52 1.75 -5.65
CA ILE A 18 1.51 0.67 -5.63
C ILE A 18 1.74 0.15 -7.05
N TRP A 19 2.95 -0.36 -7.29
CA TRP A 19 3.30 -1.00 -8.55
C TRP A 19 2.82 -2.44 -8.55
N ILE A 20 1.87 -2.76 -9.43
CA ILE A 20 1.41 -4.12 -9.70
C ILE A 20 1.80 -4.46 -11.14
N GLY A 21 2.80 -5.33 -11.28
CA GLY A 21 3.46 -5.58 -12.57
C GLY A 21 4.17 -4.31 -13.07
N ASP A 22 3.93 -3.93 -14.32
CA ASP A 22 4.57 -2.79 -14.97
C ASP A 22 3.80 -1.46 -14.82
N SER A 23 2.78 -1.43 -13.95
CA SER A 23 1.90 -0.26 -13.79
C SER A 23 1.67 0.12 -12.33
N ALA A 24 1.75 1.41 -12.04
CA ALA A 24 1.28 1.97 -10.79
C ALA A 24 -0.26 2.00 -10.77
N LYS A 25 -0.87 1.49 -9.70
CA LYS A 25 -2.32 1.44 -9.51
C LYS A 25 -2.68 1.97 -8.13
N ALA A 26 -3.72 2.82 -8.09
CA ALA A 26 -4.30 3.33 -6.86
C ALA A 26 -5.31 2.34 -6.29
N VAL A 27 -4.92 1.62 -5.24
CA VAL A 27 -5.69 0.56 -4.58
C VAL A 27 -6.07 0.96 -3.16
N VAL A 28 -7.10 0.32 -2.59
CA VAL A 28 -7.51 0.55 -1.21
C VAL A 28 -6.92 -0.53 -0.31
N VAL A 29 -6.34 -0.13 0.82
CA VAL A 29 -5.82 -1.02 1.86
C VAL A 29 -7.00 -1.61 2.64
N GLN A 30 -7.10 -2.93 2.66
CA GLN A 30 -8.14 -3.65 3.40
C GLN A 30 -7.64 -4.20 4.73
N GLU A 31 -6.38 -4.58 4.78
CA GLU A 31 -5.75 -5.14 5.98
C GLU A 31 -4.25 -4.82 5.94
N ILE A 32 -3.66 -4.69 7.13
CA ILE A 32 -2.22 -4.48 7.30
C ILE A 32 -1.72 -5.52 8.28
N VAL A 33 -0.75 -6.32 7.82
CA VAL A 33 -0.02 -7.26 8.67
C VAL A 33 1.35 -6.66 8.97
N GLU A 34 1.65 -6.49 10.26
CA GLU A 34 2.91 -5.92 10.70
C GLU A 34 3.95 -7.00 11.00
N SER A 35 5.17 -6.79 10.51
CA SER A 35 6.36 -7.57 10.84
C SER A 35 7.47 -6.64 11.36
N GLU A 36 8.52 -7.22 11.95
CA GLU A 36 9.62 -6.44 12.53
C GLU A 36 10.32 -5.51 11.52
N SER A 37 10.38 -5.88 10.24
CA SER A 37 11.13 -5.16 9.20
C SER A 37 10.28 -4.63 8.05
N ALA A 38 9.01 -5.07 7.93
CA ALA A 38 8.13 -4.73 6.82
C ALA A 38 6.66 -4.63 7.25
N ARG A 39 5.84 -3.97 6.44
CA ARG A 39 4.38 -4.03 6.51
C ARG A 39 3.87 -4.69 5.24
N THR A 40 3.01 -5.69 5.40
CA THR A 40 2.29 -6.30 4.28
C THR A 40 0.92 -5.68 4.20
N LEU A 41 0.64 -5.02 3.08
CA LEU A 41 -0.65 -4.41 2.77
C LEU A 41 -1.47 -5.40 1.96
N HIS A 42 -2.60 -5.84 2.49
CA HIS A 42 -3.61 -6.53 1.68
C HIS A 42 -4.49 -5.49 1.03
N VAL A 43 -4.57 -5.53 -0.28
CA VAL A 43 -5.23 -4.54 -1.11
C VAL A 43 -6.17 -5.21 -2.10
N THR A 44 -7.13 -4.47 -2.64
CA THR A 44 -7.95 -4.95 -3.76
C THR A 44 -7.69 -4.10 -5.00
N SER A 45 -7.29 -4.75 -6.08
CA SER A 45 -7.05 -4.14 -7.39
C SER A 45 -8.00 -4.75 -8.40
N ASN A 46 -8.86 -3.94 -9.03
CA ASN A 46 -9.83 -4.39 -10.05
C ASN A 46 -10.76 -5.53 -9.58
N GLY A 47 -11.07 -5.62 -8.29
CA GLY A 47 -11.90 -6.68 -7.72
C GLY A 47 -11.13 -7.95 -7.35
N GLU A 48 -9.83 -8.00 -7.61
CA GLU A 48 -8.96 -9.10 -7.21
C GLU A 48 -8.15 -8.71 -5.95
N PRO A 49 -8.07 -9.61 -4.95
CA PRO A 49 -7.19 -9.41 -3.82
C PRO A 49 -5.73 -9.51 -4.26
N ALA A 50 -4.89 -8.62 -3.74
CA ALA A 50 -3.46 -8.63 -3.91
C ALA A 50 -2.79 -8.28 -2.59
N GLU A 51 -1.55 -8.71 -2.41
CA GLU A 51 -0.73 -8.39 -1.25
C GLU A 51 0.56 -7.72 -1.69
N VAL A 52 1.00 -6.72 -0.93
CA VAL A 52 2.28 -6.04 -1.18
C VAL A 52 3.04 -5.90 0.13
N THR A 53 4.22 -6.51 0.18
CA THR A 53 5.14 -6.39 1.31
C THR A 53 6.12 -5.26 1.06
N ILE A 54 6.12 -4.28 1.96
CA ILE A 54 6.92 -3.06 1.84
C ILE A 54 7.80 -2.93 3.08
N PRO A 55 9.13 -2.78 2.93
CA PRO A 55 10.02 -2.55 4.07
C PRO A 55 9.65 -1.24 4.80
N ARG A 56 9.77 -1.22 6.13
CA ARG A 56 9.39 -0.04 6.94
C ARG A 56 10.18 1.24 6.62
N SER A 57 11.38 1.09 6.03
CA SER A 57 12.21 2.21 5.57
C SER A 57 11.76 2.86 4.27
N HIS A 58 10.69 2.37 3.63
CA HIS A 58 10.22 2.86 2.34
C HIS A 58 9.00 3.77 2.49
N GLU A 59 8.83 4.62 1.48
CA GLU A 59 7.67 5.48 1.34
C GLU A 59 6.68 4.91 0.32
N VAL A 60 5.41 5.27 0.50
CA VAL A 60 4.33 4.99 -0.45
C VAL A 60 3.57 6.27 -0.76
N ASN A 61 2.96 6.31 -1.94
CA ASN A 61 2.13 7.42 -2.36
C ASN A 61 0.69 7.23 -1.84
N LEU A 62 0.24 8.07 -0.92
CA LEU A 62 -1.18 8.16 -0.52
C LEU A 62 -1.96 8.97 -1.57
N VAL A 63 -3.16 8.51 -1.93
CA VAL A 63 -4.06 9.12 -2.91
C VAL A 63 -5.33 9.62 -2.22
N PHE A 64 -5.58 10.93 -2.28
CA PHE A 64 -6.77 11.61 -1.76
C PHE A 64 -7.71 12.04 -2.88
#